data_AF-A0A1T4W320-F1
#
_entry.id   AF-A0A1T4W320-F1
#
_cell.length_a   1.000
_cell.length_b   1.000
_cell.length_c   1.000
_cell.angle_alpha   90.00
_cell.angle_beta   90.00
_cell.angle_gamma   90.00
#
_symmetry.space_group_name_H-M   'P 1'
#
loop_
_entity.id
_entity.type
_entity.pdbx_description
1 polymer ?
#
loop_
_entity_poly.entity_id
_entity_poly.type
_entity_poly.pdbx_seq_one_letter_code
_entity_poly.pdbx_strand_id
1 'polypeptide(L)' 'MSKYGGFEQVGSIGSVLPSNDKDITTECGDIVLYSSNQMVIFYGSNSWEYTRLGKINMSKAQIKELLSGDNVTVTIEVE' A
#
# COMPACT_ATOMS: atom_id res chain seq x y z
N MET A 1 -3.31 5.69 8.47
CA MET A 1 -3.50 4.32 7.96
C MET A 1 -3.55 3.36 9.13
N SER A 2 -4.08 2.16 8.92
CA SER A 2 -4.22 1.12 9.94
C SER A 2 -3.55 -0.17 9.48
N LYS A 3 -2.90 -0.87 10.41
CA LYS A 3 -2.32 -2.19 10.14
C LYS A 3 -3.40 -3.20 9.79
N TYR A 4 -3.12 -4.03 8.79
CA TYR A 4 -3.94 -5.18 8.45
C TYR A 4 -3.02 -6.37 8.11
N GLY A 5 -3.46 -7.60 8.43
CA GLY A 5 -2.71 -8.83 8.16
C GLY A 5 -1.32 -8.97 8.83
N GLY A 6 -0.81 -7.93 9.49
CA GLY A 6 0.55 -7.88 10.05
C GLY A 6 1.64 -7.53 9.03
N PHE A 7 1.29 -7.28 7.77
CA PHE A 7 2.24 -7.08 6.66
C PHE A 7 1.90 -5.89 5.75
N GLU A 8 0.86 -5.13 6.06
CA GLU A 8 0.43 -3.99 5.26
C GLU A 8 -0.18 -2.87 6.11
N GLN A 9 -0.14 -1.66 5.55
CA GLN A 9 -0.90 -0.51 6.01
C GLN A 9 -2.01 -0.23 5.00
N VAL A 10 -3.24 -0.06 5.48
CA VAL A 10 -4.42 0.23 4.65
C VAL A 10 -5.04 1.56 5.08
N GLY A 11 -5.47 2.37 4.13
CA GLY A 11 -6.13 3.64 4.41
C GLY A 11 -7.12 4.04 3.32
N SER A 12 -8.27 4.57 3.71
CA SER A 12 -9.20 5.18 2.76
C SER A 12 -8.59 6.44 2.16
N ILE A 13 -8.79 6.62 0.86
CA ILE A 13 -8.44 7.86 0.14
C ILE A 13 -9.59 8.88 0.11
N GLY A 14 -10.74 8.56 0.72
CA GLY A 14 -11.89 9.47 0.84
C GLY A 14 -12.78 9.60 -0.41
N SER A 15 -12.39 9.00 -1.53
CA SER A 15 -13.16 8.97 -2.77
C SER A 15 -12.98 7.64 -3.52
N VAL A 16 -13.74 7.44 -4.59
CA VAL A 16 -13.51 6.36 -5.55
C VAL A 16 -12.63 6.88 -6.68
N LEU A 17 -11.58 6.13 -7.03
CA LEU A 17 -10.74 6.38 -8.19
C LEU A 17 -10.98 5.31 -9.26
N PRO A 18 -10.68 5.60 -10.54
CA PRO A 18 -10.60 4.57 -11.55
C PRO A 18 -9.60 3.47 -11.15
N SER A 19 -9.99 2.21 -11.29
CA SER A 19 -9.13 1.05 -11.06
C SER A 19 -8.94 0.25 -12.37
N ASN A 20 -7.82 -0.47 -12.44
CA ASN A 20 -7.49 -1.46 -13.46
C ASN A 20 -6.93 -2.69 -12.75
N ASP A 21 -7.81 -3.36 -12.01
CA ASP A 21 -7.44 -4.43 -11.10
C ASP A 21 -6.93 -5.66 -11.87
N LYS A 22 -5.86 -6.25 -11.36
CA LYS A 22 -5.20 -7.45 -11.93
C LYS A 22 -4.74 -8.34 -10.80
N ASP A 23 -4.66 -9.64 -11.07
CA ASP A 23 -3.99 -10.58 -10.18
C ASP A 23 -2.53 -10.18 -9.99
N ILE A 24 -2.22 -9.76 -8.77
CA ILE A 24 -0.92 -9.21 -8.39
C ILE A 24 -0.48 -9.91 -7.10
N THR A 25 0.75 -10.45 -7.14
CA THR A 25 1.50 -10.78 -5.92
C THR A 25 2.35 -9.57 -5.55
N THR A 26 2.09 -9.00 -4.37
CA THR A 26 2.79 -7.82 -3.88
C THR A 26 4.12 -8.18 -3.23
N GLU A 27 5.04 -7.23 -3.25
CA GLU A 27 6.29 -7.26 -2.53
C GLU A 27 6.40 -6.08 -1.56
N CYS A 28 7.37 -6.16 -0.64
CA CYS A 28 7.72 -5.05 0.24
C CYS A 28 8.01 -3.78 -0.57
N GLY A 29 7.32 -2.70 -0.22
CA GLY A 29 7.38 -1.40 -0.87
C GLY A 29 6.32 -1.17 -1.94
N ASP A 30 5.56 -2.19 -2.35
CA ASP A 30 4.51 -2.00 -3.34
C ASP A 30 3.37 -1.16 -2.76
N ILE A 31 2.90 -0.19 -3.56
CA ILE A 31 1.75 0.66 -3.29
C ILE A 31 0.67 0.30 -4.31
N VAL A 32 -0.51 -0.04 -3.81
CA VAL A 32 -1.65 -0.43 -4.65
C VAL A 32 -2.92 0.31 -4.24
N LEU A 33 -3.86 0.39 -5.17
CA LEU A 33 -5.26 0.72 -4.92
C LEU A 33 -6.03 -0.60 -4.79
N TYR A 34 -6.85 -0.69 -3.74
CA TYR A 34 -7.74 -1.80 -3.46
C TYR A 34 -9.17 -1.30 -3.35
N SER A 35 -10.13 -2.07 -3.89
CA SER A 35 -11.57 -1.73 -3.88
C SER A 35 -11.88 -0.33 -4.45
N SER A 36 -11.00 0.18 -5.32
CA SER A 36 -11.08 1.53 -5.92
C SER A 36 -11.04 2.71 -4.93
N ASN A 37 -10.98 2.50 -3.62
CA ASN A 37 -11.12 3.55 -2.60
C ASN A 37 -10.18 3.39 -1.39
N GLN A 38 -9.28 2.42 -1.42
CA GLN A 38 -8.29 2.17 -0.38
C GLN A 38 -6.89 2.14 -0.98
N MET A 39 -5.97 2.86 -0.35
CA MET A 39 -4.55 2.72 -0.60
C MET A 39 -3.98 1.67 0.35
N VAL A 40 -3.18 0.75 -0.20
CA VAL A 40 -2.46 -0.26 0.56
C VAL A 40 -0.97 -0.12 0.29
N ILE A 41 -0.17 -0.14 1.36
CA ILE A 41 1.30 -0.16 1.27
C ILE A 41 1.81 -1.41 1.95
N PHE A 42 2.50 -2.25 1.19
CA PHE A 42 2.97 -3.55 1.64
C PHE A 42 4.38 -3.48 2.24
N TYR A 43 4.58 -4.15 3.37
CA TYR A 43 5.89 -4.52 3.90
C TYR A 43 6.06 -6.03 4.09
N GLY A 44 5.10 -6.82 3.59
CA GLY A 44 5.22 -8.25 3.30
C GLY A 44 4.69 -8.56 1.91
N SER A 45 3.91 -9.63 1.75
CA SER A 45 3.40 -10.08 0.46
C SER A 45 1.98 -10.64 0.59
N ASN A 46 1.15 -10.36 -0.41
CA ASN A 46 -0.18 -10.94 -0.58
C ASN A 46 -0.49 -11.08 -2.08
N SER A 47 -1.40 -11.99 -2.43
CA SER A 47 -1.87 -12.17 -3.81
C SER A 47 -3.37 -11.91 -3.88
N TRP A 48 -3.77 -10.90 -4.66
CA TRP A 48 -5.17 -10.54 -4.89
C TRP A 48 -5.32 -9.69 -6.16
N GLU A 49 -6.56 -9.33 -6.49
CA GLU A 49 -6.87 -8.36 -7.51
C GLU A 49 -6.62 -6.93 -7.01
N TYR A 50 -5.62 -6.26 -7.59
CA TYR A 50 -5.19 -4.91 -7.23
C TYR A 50 -4.89 -4.05 -8.45
N THR A 51 -4.96 -2.73 -8.29
CA THR A 51 -4.37 -1.78 -9.24
C THR A 51 -3.03 -1.31 -8.71
N ARG A 52 -1.93 -1.52 -9.44
CA ARG A 52 -0.61 -1.04 -9.01
C ARG A 52 -0.45 0.45 -9.24
N LEU A 53 -0.04 1.16 -8.19
CA LEU A 53 0.20 2.60 -8.24
C LEU A 53 1.70 2.94 -8.30
N GLY A 54 2.53 2.17 -7.61
CA GLY A 54 3.97 2.41 -7.59
C GLY A 54 4.72 1.51 -6.62
N LYS A 55 5.99 1.83 -6.39
CA LYS A 55 6.88 1.14 -5.46
C LYS A 55 7.79 2.13 -4.74
N ILE A 56 7.91 2.00 -3.43
CA ILE A 56 8.81 2.82 -2.61
C ILE A 56 10.25 2.47 -2.95
N ASN A 57 11.07 3.47 -3.28
CA ASN A 57 12.49 3.31 -3.55
C ASN A 57 13.32 3.36 -2.25
N MET A 58 13.14 2.37 -1.37
CA MET A 58 13.87 2.21 -0.11
C MET A 58 14.17 0.73 0.15
N SER A 59 15.06 0.45 1.11
CA SER A 59 15.33 -0.95 1.49
C SER A 59 14.15 -1.57 2.25
N LYS A 60 14.02 -2.90 2.19
CA LYS A 60 12.99 -3.65 2.92
C LYS A 60 13.02 -3.38 4.44
N ALA A 61 14.21 -3.22 5.00
CA ALA A 61 14.38 -2.92 6.43
C ALA A 61 13.79 -1.55 6.79
N GLN A 62 14.12 -0.50 6.02
CA GLN A 62 13.59 0.85 6.23
C GLN A 62 12.08 0.89 6.06
N ILE A 63 11.53 0.23 5.03
CA ILE A 63 10.08 0.18 4.80
C ILE A 63 9.37 -0.50 5.98
N LYS A 64 9.89 -1.64 6.44
CA LYS A 64 9.31 -2.35 7.58
C LYS A 64 9.38 -1.53 8.87
N GLU A 65 10.49 -0.83 9.10
CA GLU A 65 10.65 0.06 10.25
C GLU A 65 9.61 1.19 10.22
N LEU A 66 9.47 1.89 9.09
CA LEU A 66 8.51 2.99 8.94
C LEU A 66 7.05 2.53 9.05
N LEU A 67 6.70 1.37 8.46
CA LEU A 67 5.31 0.93 8.32
C LEU A 67 4.83 0.01 9.44
N SER A 68 5.70 -0.58 10.26
CA SER A 68 5.29 -1.47 11.36
C SER A 68 4.70 -0.73 12.58
N GLY A 69 4.81 0.60 12.60
CA GLY A 69 4.21 1.47 13.62
C GLY A 69 2.68 1.38 13.68
N ASP A 70 2.10 1.78 14.81
CA ASP A 70 0.65 1.74 15.03
C ASP A 70 -0.10 2.81 14.23
N ASN A 71 0.48 4.01 14.14
CA ASN A 71 -0.11 5.15 13.45
C ASN A 71 0.83 5.64 12.35
N VAL A 72 0.47 5.36 11.09
CA VAL A 72 1.21 5.82 9.92
C VAL A 72 0.40 6.86 9.17
N THR A 73 0.99 8.02 8.90
CA THR A 73 0.44 9.04 8.00
C THR A 73 1.29 9.09 6.74
N VAL A 74 0.63 9.09 5.58
CA VAL A 74 1.28 9.15 4.27
C VAL A 74 0.77 10.39 3.55
N THR A 75 1.70 11.18 3.03
CA THR A 75 1.43 12.32 2.15
C THR A 75 1.90 11.96 0.75
N ILE A 76 1.08 12.26 -0.25
CA ILE A 76 1.41 12.09 -1.66
C ILE A 76 1.23 13.43 -2.34
N GLU A 77 2.24 13.83 -3.08
CA GLU A 77 2.29 15.08 -3.82
C GLU A 77 2.83 14.81 -5.22
N VAL A 78 2.44 15.68 -6.15
CA VAL A 78 3.05 15.73 -7.48
C VAL A 78 4.22 16.70 -7.42
N GLU A 79 5.30 16.40 -8.15
CA GLU A 79 6.39 17.36 -8.38
C GLU A 79 5.96 18.52 -9.28
#